data_AF-A0A5P1FP24-F1
#
_entry.id   AF-A0A5P1FP24-F1
#
_cell.length_a   1.000
_cell.length_b   1.000
_cell.length_c   1.000
_cell.angle_alpha   90.00
_cell.angle_beta   90.00
_cell.angle_gamma   90.00
#
_symmetry.space_group_name_H-M   'P 1'
#
loop_
_entity.id
_entity.type
_entity.pdbx_description
1 polymer ?
#
loop_
_entity_poly.entity_id
_entity_poly.type
_entity_poly.pdbx_seq_one_letter_code
_entity_poly.pdbx_strand_id
1 'polypeptide(L)'
;MMTMTMEKVKKEKSCRLRSIAISISPSTSTLKCPEHKSKTFAECQNADAIVLTYACDRPSTLDRLSTYWLLELRRLEIKVPVIVVGCKLDLRDEQQMSLEQVMSPIMQQFREIETCIECSSLRQIQVPEVFYYAQKAVLHPTAPLFDQETQSLKPRCIRALKRIFILCDTNRDGALSDSELSFEKDIHSLDGALSDSELNDFQVKCFSAPLQPTEIAGVKKVVQEKMPDGVNENGLTLTGFLFLHALFIEKGRLETTWTVLRKYGYDNDIKLRDDLLPSSFKRTPDQSVELTNETVEFLKEIFHTFDVDNVSSAHEG
;
A
#
# COMPACT_ATOMS: atom_id res chain seq x y z
N MET A 1 20.08 -15.24 17.31
CA MET A 1 19.51 -14.27 16.36
C MET A 1 20.57 -14.02 15.31
N MET A 2 20.20 -14.10 14.03
CA MET A 2 21.12 -13.86 12.93
C MET A 2 20.66 -12.57 12.25
N THR A 3 21.41 -11.49 12.44
CA THR A 3 21.13 -10.21 11.78
C THR A 3 21.72 -10.29 10.38
N MET A 4 20.87 -10.39 9.36
CA MET A 4 21.31 -10.35 7.97
C MET A 4 21.13 -8.94 7.44
N THR A 5 22.24 -8.24 7.25
CA THR A 5 22.29 -6.98 6.51
C THR A 5 22.33 -7.33 5.02
N MET A 6 21.25 -7.09 4.29
CA MET A 6 21.29 -7.19 2.82
C MET A 6 21.89 -5.89 2.26
N GLU A 7 23.10 -5.95 1.71
CA GLU A 7 23.70 -4.78 1.06
C GLU A 7 23.05 -4.46 -0.28
N LYS A 8 22.47 -3.26 -0.34
CA LYS A 8 22.25 -2.38 -1.51
C LYS A 8 21.65 -3.01 -2.78
N VAL A 9 20.31 -2.94 -2.88
CA VAL A 9 19.65 -2.73 -4.19
C VAL A 9 19.64 -1.23 -4.48
N LYS A 10 20.63 -0.78 -5.26
CA LYS A 10 20.83 0.62 -5.61
C LYS A 10 19.98 0.95 -6.85
N LYS A 11 18.67 1.22 -6.71
CA LYS A 11 17.93 1.86 -7.82
C LYS A 11 16.68 2.71 -7.54
N GLU A 12 16.12 2.77 -6.33
CA GLU A 12 15.08 3.77 -6.02
C GLU A 12 15.47 4.61 -4.81
N LYS A 13 15.52 5.94 -4.99
CA LYS A 13 15.94 6.88 -3.95
C LYS A 13 14.95 7.02 -2.79
N SER A 14 13.78 6.39 -2.84
CA SER A 14 12.70 6.62 -1.87
C SER A 14 12.59 5.57 -0.76
N CYS A 15 13.06 4.32 -0.96
CA CYS A 15 12.99 3.27 0.06
C CYS A 15 14.28 2.45 0.06
N ARG A 16 15.04 2.51 1.16
CA ARG A 16 16.19 1.63 1.38
C ARG A 16 15.82 0.67 2.50
N LEU A 17 15.63 -0.61 2.16
CA LEU A 17 15.69 -1.69 3.13
C LEU A 17 17.12 -1.72 3.71
N ARG A 18 17.27 -1.42 5.00
CA ARG A 18 18.56 -1.32 5.70
C ARG A 18 18.91 -2.62 6.41
N SER A 19 17.94 -3.28 7.04
CA SER A 19 18.16 -4.53 7.77
C SER A 19 16.89 -5.37 7.96
N ILE A 20 17.05 -6.71 7.90
CA ILE A 20 16.03 -7.68 8.29
C ILE A 20 16.53 -8.37 9.56
N ALA A 21 15.75 -8.28 10.64
CA ALA A 21 16.01 -9.03 11.86
C ALA A 21 15.41 -10.44 11.75
N ILE A 22 16.26 -11.48 11.81
CA ILE A 22 15.80 -12.87 11.79
C ILE A 22 15.92 -13.45 13.20
N SER A 23 14.78 -13.61 13.86
CA SER A 23 14.72 -14.28 15.16
C SER A 23 14.56 -15.79 14.96
N ILE A 24 15.71 -16.48 14.92
CA ILE A 24 15.81 -17.93 14.99
C ILE A 24 15.80 -18.36 16.46
N SER A 25 14.62 -18.73 16.99
CA SER A 25 14.38 -20.04 17.63
C SER A 25 13.43 -20.03 18.85
N PRO A 26 12.75 -21.17 19.08
CA PRO A 26 11.76 -21.38 20.14
C PRO A 26 12.32 -22.11 21.37
N SER A 27 13.62 -22.40 21.46
CA SER A 27 14.20 -23.04 22.65
C SER A 27 14.56 -22.00 23.71
N THR A 28 14.15 -22.26 24.95
CA THR A 28 14.35 -21.45 26.16
C THR A 28 15.82 -21.13 26.49
N SER A 29 16.80 -21.68 25.77
CA SER A 29 18.22 -21.56 26.08
C SER A 29 18.84 -20.20 25.70
N THR A 30 18.42 -19.57 24.59
CA THR A 30 19.03 -18.30 24.12
C THR A 30 18.53 -17.05 24.86
N LEU A 31 17.35 -17.12 25.49
CA LEU A 31 16.71 -16.00 26.22
C LEU A 31 17.03 -15.96 27.73
N LYS A 32 17.82 -16.92 28.24
CA LYS A 32 18.15 -16.99 29.68
C LYS A 32 19.16 -15.92 30.13
N CYS A 33 19.90 -15.32 29.21
CA CYS A 33 20.87 -14.27 29.52
C CYS A 33 20.28 -12.86 29.25
N PRO A 34 20.26 -11.94 30.25
CA PRO A 34 19.73 -10.58 30.11
C PRO A 34 20.42 -9.74 29.02
N GLU A 35 21.72 -9.96 28.81
CA GLU A 35 22.52 -9.25 27.80
C GLU A 35 22.09 -9.64 26.37
N HIS A 36 21.85 -10.94 26.15
CA HIS A 36 21.36 -11.44 24.86
C HIS A 36 19.94 -10.94 24.55
N LYS A 37 19.08 -10.82 25.57
CA LYS A 37 17.75 -10.19 25.43
C LYS A 37 17.85 -8.74 25.00
N SER A 38 18.67 -7.94 25.70
CA SER A 38 18.82 -6.51 25.42
C SER A 38 19.35 -6.26 24.01
N LYS A 39 20.32 -7.06 23.56
CA LYS A 39 20.83 -7.00 22.20
C LYS A 39 19.77 -7.35 21.15
N THR A 40 19.04 -8.44 21.34
CA THR A 40 17.95 -8.84 20.43
C THR A 40 16.87 -7.76 20.32
N PHE A 41 16.50 -7.11 21.42
CA PHE A 41 15.52 -6.02 21.37
C PHE A 41 16.03 -4.79 20.63
N ALA A 42 17.30 -4.42 20.82
CA ALA A 42 17.92 -3.35 20.05
C ALA A 42 17.97 -3.67 18.54
N GLU A 43 18.23 -4.93 18.18
CA GLU A 43 18.22 -5.38 16.78
C GLU A 43 16.81 -5.29 16.18
N CYS A 44 15.77 -5.71 16.90
CA CYS A 44 14.39 -5.61 16.43
C CYS A 44 13.93 -4.15 16.26
N GLN A 45 14.35 -3.22 17.13
CA GLN A 45 14.00 -1.80 17.02
C GLN A 45 14.62 -1.11 15.80
N ASN A 46 15.79 -1.59 15.35
CA ASN A 46 16.49 -1.03 14.19
C ASN A 46 16.18 -1.77 12.88
N ALA A 47 15.41 -2.86 12.94
CA ALA A 47 15.04 -3.65 11.78
C ALA A 47 13.96 -2.96 10.96
N ASP A 48 13.97 -3.15 9.64
CA ASP A 48 12.87 -2.71 8.77
C ASP A 48 11.80 -3.79 8.60
N ALA A 49 12.14 -5.05 8.88
CA ALA A 49 11.21 -6.18 8.94
C ALA A 49 11.72 -7.24 9.92
N ILE A 50 10.80 -8.00 10.49
CA ILE A 50 11.09 -9.08 11.42
C ILE A 50 10.67 -10.41 10.82
N VAL A 51 11.59 -11.38 10.80
CA VAL A 51 11.29 -12.77 10.44
C VAL A 51 11.23 -13.60 11.72
N LEU A 52 10.04 -14.07 12.07
CA LEU A 52 9.80 -14.94 13.22
C LEU A 52 9.70 -16.39 12.76
N THR A 53 10.62 -17.23 13.22
CA THR A 53 10.65 -18.63 12.79
C THR A 53 10.04 -19.58 13.82
N TYR A 54 9.27 -20.56 13.37
CA TYR A 54 8.92 -21.78 14.12
C TYR A 54 9.42 -23.01 13.37
N ALA A 55 9.30 -24.20 13.97
CA ALA A 55 9.71 -25.44 13.32
C ALA A 55 8.48 -26.32 13.04
N CYS A 56 8.28 -26.73 11.78
CA CYS A 56 7.13 -27.51 11.34
C CYS A 56 7.04 -28.88 12.05
N ASP A 57 8.19 -29.44 12.46
CA ASP A 57 8.31 -30.67 13.23
C ASP A 57 7.94 -30.51 14.72
N ARG A 58 7.72 -29.28 15.21
CA ARG A 58 7.46 -29.00 16.64
C ARG A 58 6.36 -27.94 16.81
N PRO A 59 5.08 -28.34 16.91
CA PRO A 59 3.95 -27.41 17.05
C PRO A 59 4.06 -26.44 18.23
N SER A 60 4.62 -26.87 19.37
CA SER A 60 4.84 -26.00 20.55
C SER A 60 5.69 -24.76 20.27
N THR A 61 6.45 -24.77 19.19
CA THR A 61 7.28 -23.64 18.76
C THR A 61 6.48 -22.56 18.06
N LEU A 62 5.37 -22.94 17.42
CA LEU A 62 4.41 -22.02 16.83
C LEU A 62 3.60 -21.33 17.93
N ASP A 63 3.18 -22.07 18.96
CA ASP A 63 2.46 -21.51 20.12
C ASP A 63 3.27 -20.39 20.81
N ARG A 64 4.60 -20.51 20.85
CA ARG A 64 5.48 -19.48 21.40
C ARG A 64 5.49 -18.18 20.59
N LEU A 65 5.08 -18.20 19.31
CA LEU A 65 4.97 -16.97 18.52
C LEU A 65 3.88 -16.07 19.10
N SER A 66 2.67 -16.60 19.27
CA SER A 66 1.51 -15.87 19.78
C SER A 66 1.56 -15.61 21.29
N THR A 67 2.09 -16.55 22.07
CA THR A 67 2.12 -16.44 23.54
C THR A 67 3.28 -15.62 24.10
N TYR A 68 4.33 -15.37 23.30
CA TYR A 68 5.51 -14.63 23.78
C TYR A 68 6.01 -13.60 22.76
N TRP A 69 6.44 -14.04 21.58
CA TRP A 69 7.19 -13.15 20.69
C TRP A 69 6.35 -11.98 20.17
N LEU A 70 5.15 -12.24 19.66
CA LEU A 70 4.28 -11.20 19.13
C LEU A 70 3.83 -10.23 20.24
N LEU A 71 3.56 -10.73 21.45
CA LEU A 71 3.25 -9.89 22.61
C LEU A 71 4.45 -9.02 23.03
N GLU A 72 5.66 -9.56 23.00
CA GLU A 72 6.88 -8.79 23.29
C GLU A 72 7.16 -7.72 22.23
N LEU A 73 6.92 -8.01 20.95
CA LEU A 73 7.06 -7.01 19.89
C LEU A 73 6.09 -5.83 20.10
N ARG A 74 4.84 -6.12 20.49
CA ARG A 74 3.86 -5.09 20.87
C ARG A 74 4.28 -4.31 22.10
N ARG A 75 4.77 -4.99 23.15
CA ARG A 75 5.26 -4.35 24.38
C ARG A 75 6.42 -3.39 24.11
N LEU A 76 7.23 -3.68 23.10
CA LEU A 76 8.35 -2.84 22.66
C LEU A 76 7.94 -1.78 21.62
N GLU A 77 6.66 -1.68 21.28
CA GLU A 77 6.10 -0.77 20.29
C GLU A 77 6.76 -0.88 18.91
N ILE A 78 7.19 -2.08 18.53
CA ILE A 78 7.80 -2.33 17.23
C ILE A 78 6.69 -2.34 16.17
N LYS A 79 6.78 -1.42 15.20
CA LYS A 79 5.76 -1.20 14.15
C LYS A 79 6.14 -1.71 12.76
N VAL A 80 7.21 -2.50 12.68
CA VAL A 80 7.70 -3.03 11.39
C VAL A 80 7.00 -4.33 11.04
N PRO A 81 6.86 -4.65 9.73
CA PRO A 81 6.16 -5.86 9.31
C PRO A 81 6.81 -7.14 9.83
N VAL A 82 5.97 -8.12 10.19
CA VAL A 82 6.38 -9.43 10.67
C VAL A 82 6.06 -10.49 9.60
N ILE A 83 7.06 -11.30 9.27
CA ILE A 83 6.94 -12.48 8.42
C ILE A 83 7.10 -13.71 9.30
N VAL A 84 6.08 -14.57 9.36
CA VAL A 84 6.17 -15.83 10.09
C VAL A 84 6.70 -16.92 9.16
N VAL A 85 7.67 -17.70 9.63
CA VAL A 85 8.34 -18.72 8.81
C VAL A 85 8.37 -20.07 9.52
N GLY A 86 7.70 -21.06 8.94
CA GLY A 86 7.79 -22.45 9.37
C GLY A 86 9.00 -23.12 8.74
N CYS A 87 10.05 -23.36 9.52
CA CYS A 87 11.25 -24.02 9.03
C CYS A 87 11.12 -25.54 9.12
N LYS A 88 11.98 -26.24 8.37
CA LYS A 88 12.04 -27.71 8.30
C LYS A 88 10.76 -28.33 7.76
N LEU A 89 10.20 -27.74 6.72
CA LEU A 89 9.02 -28.30 6.02
C LEU A 89 9.22 -29.76 5.59
N ASP A 90 10.46 -30.18 5.35
CA ASP A 90 10.85 -31.57 5.05
C ASP A 90 10.57 -32.57 6.18
N LEU A 91 10.36 -32.11 7.41
CA LEU A 91 10.03 -32.93 8.58
C LEU A 91 8.58 -32.75 9.05
N ARG A 92 7.76 -32.01 8.29
CA ARG A 92 6.34 -31.78 8.59
C ARG A 92 5.57 -33.09 8.46
N ASP A 93 4.72 -33.39 9.43
CA ASP A 93 3.85 -34.56 9.38
C ASP A 93 2.67 -34.28 8.43
N GLU A 94 2.36 -35.21 7.53
CA GLU A 94 1.26 -35.09 6.56
C GLU A 94 -0.11 -34.97 7.26
N GLN A 95 -0.22 -35.50 8.49
CA GLN A 95 -1.45 -35.48 9.29
C GLN A 95 -1.70 -34.13 10.00
N GLN A 96 -0.72 -33.21 9.97
CA GLN A 96 -0.87 -31.88 10.57
C GLN A 96 -1.84 -31.01 9.76
N MET A 97 -2.68 -30.26 10.49
CA MET A 97 -3.60 -29.24 9.94
C MET A 97 -2.89 -28.29 8.99
N SER A 98 -3.60 -27.80 7.97
CA SER A 98 -3.01 -26.91 6.97
C SER A 98 -2.52 -25.61 7.60
N LEU A 99 -1.46 -25.03 7.03
CA LEU A 99 -0.89 -23.77 7.52
C LEU A 99 -1.95 -22.67 7.65
N GLU A 100 -2.83 -22.57 6.65
CA GLU A 100 -3.90 -21.58 6.60
C GLU A 100 -4.87 -21.71 7.78
N GLN A 101 -5.26 -22.94 8.13
CA GLN A 101 -6.17 -23.19 9.26
C GLN A 101 -5.55 -22.76 10.59
N VAL A 102 -4.26 -23.00 10.78
CA VAL A 102 -3.57 -22.68 12.04
C VAL A 102 -3.23 -21.18 12.13
N MET A 103 -2.80 -20.57 11.03
CA MET A 103 -2.34 -19.18 11.01
C MET A 103 -3.46 -18.16 10.91
N SER A 104 -4.59 -18.48 10.28
CA SER A 104 -5.74 -17.58 10.14
C SER A 104 -6.16 -16.90 11.45
N PRO A 105 -6.42 -17.62 12.57
CA PRO A 105 -6.78 -16.97 13.83
C PRO A 105 -5.64 -16.14 14.42
N ILE A 106 -4.38 -16.56 14.24
CA ILE A 106 -3.20 -15.83 14.74
C ILE A 106 -3.05 -14.50 13.98
N MET A 107 -3.19 -14.50 12.65
CA MET A 107 -3.11 -13.28 11.83
C MET A 107 -4.28 -12.32 12.08
N GLN A 108 -5.45 -12.84 12.48
CA GLN A 108 -6.57 -11.99 12.91
C GLN A 108 -6.26 -11.28 14.24
N GLN A 109 -5.58 -11.97 15.17
CA GLN A 109 -5.16 -11.40 16.44
C GLN A 109 -3.93 -10.48 16.30
N PHE A 110 -3.01 -10.81 15.40
CA PHE A 110 -1.72 -10.16 15.20
C PHE A 110 -1.59 -9.60 13.79
N ARG A 111 -2.13 -8.39 13.61
CA ARG A 111 -2.22 -7.66 12.34
C ARG A 111 -0.86 -7.19 11.80
N GLU A 112 0.16 -7.16 12.65
CA GLU A 112 1.55 -6.94 12.26
C GLU A 112 2.14 -8.09 11.42
N ILE A 113 1.49 -9.26 11.40
CA ILE A 113 1.87 -10.38 10.54
C ILE A 113 1.35 -10.13 9.12
N GLU A 114 2.28 -9.89 8.19
CA GLU A 114 1.95 -9.65 6.78
C GLU A 114 1.73 -10.97 6.02
N THR A 115 2.52 -11.99 6.32
CA THR A 115 2.38 -13.32 5.68
C THR A 115 3.04 -14.42 6.50
N CYS A 116 2.67 -15.66 6.18
CA CYS A 116 3.28 -16.86 6.72
C CYS A 116 3.77 -17.78 5.60
N ILE A 117 5.00 -18.29 5.71
CA ILE A 117 5.64 -19.12 4.69
C ILE A 117 6.26 -20.34 5.35
N GLU A 118 6.00 -21.54 4.84
CA GLU A 118 6.75 -22.73 5.24
C GLU A 118 7.90 -22.97 4.25
N CYS A 119 9.08 -23.29 4.77
CA CYS A 119 10.29 -23.47 3.98
C CYS A 119 11.13 -24.65 4.49
N SER A 120 11.96 -25.19 3.59
CA SER A 120 13.00 -26.16 3.94
C SER A 120 14.32 -25.68 3.37
N SER A 121 15.25 -25.27 4.24
CA SER A 121 16.61 -24.95 3.84
C SER A 121 17.37 -26.19 3.37
N LEU A 122 17.07 -27.37 3.92
CA LEU A 122 17.71 -28.62 3.49
C LEU A 122 17.32 -28.97 2.06
N ARG A 123 16.03 -28.85 1.72
CA ARG A 123 15.50 -29.14 0.38
C ARG A 123 15.47 -27.93 -0.55
N GLN A 124 15.92 -26.77 -0.08
CA GLN A 124 15.88 -25.49 -0.81
C GLN A 124 14.45 -25.10 -1.28
N ILE A 125 13.45 -25.38 -0.46
CA ILE A 125 12.04 -25.08 -0.74
C ILE A 125 11.69 -23.73 -0.11
N GLN A 126 11.17 -22.81 -0.92
CA GLN A 126 10.59 -21.52 -0.51
C GLN A 126 11.51 -20.56 0.28
N VAL A 127 12.83 -20.82 0.31
CA VAL A 127 13.79 -19.97 1.01
C VAL A 127 13.90 -18.58 0.39
N PRO A 128 14.02 -18.41 -0.95
CA PRO A 128 14.03 -17.08 -1.58
C PRO A 128 12.77 -16.27 -1.30
N GLU A 129 11.62 -16.93 -1.21
CA GLU A 129 10.30 -16.34 -1.00
C GLU A 129 10.24 -15.63 0.36
N VAL A 130 10.85 -16.20 1.41
CA VAL A 130 10.94 -15.55 2.73
C VAL A 130 11.54 -14.15 2.61
N PHE A 131 12.65 -14.00 1.90
CA PHE A 131 13.32 -12.72 1.71
C PHE A 131 12.55 -11.80 0.77
N TYR A 132 11.97 -12.36 -0.29
CA TYR A 132 11.13 -11.60 -1.23
C TYR A 132 9.94 -10.97 -0.50
N TYR A 133 9.19 -11.74 0.30
CA TYR A 133 8.04 -11.22 1.02
C TYR A 133 8.42 -10.26 2.17
N ALA A 134 9.55 -10.51 2.85
CA ALA A 134 10.07 -9.56 3.84
C ALA A 134 10.40 -8.19 3.19
N GLN A 135 11.09 -8.19 2.04
CA GLN A 135 11.36 -6.97 1.30
C GLN A 135 10.06 -6.32 0.79
N LYS A 136 9.15 -7.12 0.23
CA LYS A 136 7.88 -6.65 -0.32
C LYS A 136 7.04 -5.93 0.73
N ALA A 137 6.98 -6.46 1.96
CA ALA A 137 6.23 -5.85 3.05
C ALA A 137 6.76 -4.45 3.45
N VAL A 138 8.08 -4.27 3.39
CA VAL A 138 8.71 -2.95 3.65
C VAL A 138 8.51 -2.00 2.48
N LEU A 139 8.65 -2.50 1.25
CA LEU A 139 8.49 -1.69 0.05
C LEU A 139 7.03 -1.29 -0.16
N HIS A 140 6.06 -2.11 0.23
CA HIS A 140 4.65 -1.92 -0.07
C HIS A 140 3.81 -2.07 1.21
N PRO A 141 3.96 -1.16 2.19
CA PRO A 141 3.32 -1.33 3.49
C PRO A 141 1.78 -1.26 3.35
N THR A 142 1.09 -2.18 4.03
CA THR A 142 -0.38 -2.23 4.04
C THR A 142 -0.98 -1.13 4.94
N ALA A 143 -0.33 -0.89 6.08
CA ALA A 143 -0.81 -0.02 7.15
C ALA A 143 -1.27 1.39 6.75
N PRO A 144 -0.61 2.14 5.83
CA PRO A 144 -1.10 3.46 5.43
C PRO A 144 -2.29 3.39 4.46
N LEU A 145 -2.46 2.29 3.72
CA LEU A 145 -3.48 2.15 2.68
C LEU A 145 -4.83 1.69 3.22
N PHE A 146 -4.81 0.71 4.10
CA PHE A 146 -6.00 -0.08 4.43
C PHE A 146 -6.11 -0.31 5.93
N ASP A 147 -7.34 -0.26 6.42
CA ASP A 147 -7.69 -0.61 7.77
C ASP A 147 -8.24 -2.02 7.80
N GLN A 148 -7.50 -2.92 8.45
CA GLN A 148 -7.84 -4.34 8.49
C GLN A 148 -8.98 -4.62 9.48
N GLU A 149 -9.32 -3.71 10.39
CA GLU A 149 -10.45 -3.85 11.31
C GLU A 149 -11.76 -3.54 10.59
N THR A 150 -11.83 -2.39 9.92
CA THR A 150 -13.03 -1.97 9.18
C THR A 150 -13.12 -2.56 7.76
N GLN A 151 -12.09 -3.30 7.32
CA GLN A 151 -11.95 -3.83 5.96
C GLN A 151 -12.17 -2.74 4.90
N SER A 152 -11.55 -1.57 5.10
CA SER A 152 -11.76 -0.42 4.22
C SER A 152 -10.47 0.39 3.98
N LEU A 153 -10.45 1.15 2.89
CA LEU A 153 -9.36 2.08 2.61
C LEU A 153 -9.31 3.18 3.66
N LYS A 154 -8.10 3.58 4.07
CA LYS A 154 -7.93 4.69 5.01
C LYS A 154 -8.26 6.03 4.35
N PRO A 155 -8.76 7.03 5.10
CA PRO A 155 -9.17 8.33 4.56
C PRO A 155 -8.10 9.03 3.70
N ARG A 156 -6.83 8.92 4.10
CA ARG A 156 -5.71 9.50 3.36
C ARG A 156 -5.47 8.82 2.01
N CYS A 157 -5.58 7.49 1.98
CA CYS A 157 -5.49 6.69 0.75
C CYS A 157 -6.64 7.04 -0.19
N ILE A 158 -7.87 7.12 0.33
CA ILE A 158 -9.05 7.56 -0.44
C ILE A 158 -8.83 8.94 -1.06
N ARG A 159 -8.39 9.93 -0.27
CA ARG A 159 -8.11 11.28 -0.77
C ARG A 159 -7.06 11.28 -1.88
N ALA A 160 -5.99 10.49 -1.73
CA ALA A 160 -4.95 10.38 -2.73
C ALA A 160 -5.45 9.76 -4.03
N LEU A 161 -6.18 8.65 -3.94
CA LEU A 161 -6.79 7.96 -5.09
C LEU A 161 -7.86 8.81 -5.77
N LYS A 162 -8.69 9.55 -5.02
CA LYS A 162 -9.65 10.53 -5.56
C LYS A 162 -8.94 11.60 -6.38
N ARG A 163 -7.83 12.17 -5.87
CA ARG A 163 -7.03 13.12 -6.66
C ARG A 163 -6.46 12.48 -7.92
N ILE A 164 -6.01 11.23 -7.85
CA ILE A 164 -5.50 10.52 -9.03
C ILE A 164 -6.60 10.33 -10.08
N PHE A 165 -7.79 9.91 -9.66
CA PHE A 165 -8.97 9.76 -10.52
C PHE A 165 -9.26 11.06 -11.29
N ILE A 166 -9.35 12.18 -10.60
CA ILE A 166 -9.58 13.51 -11.20
C ILE A 166 -8.46 13.90 -12.20
N LEU A 167 -7.22 13.48 -11.97
CA LEU A 167 -6.12 13.73 -12.89
C LEU A 167 -6.09 12.81 -14.12
N CYS A 168 -6.87 11.72 -14.11
CA CYS A 168 -6.98 10.78 -15.23
C CYS A 168 -8.18 11.09 -16.12
N ASP A 169 -9.20 11.74 -15.58
CA ASP A 169 -10.34 12.27 -16.31
C ASP A 169 -9.87 13.46 -17.17
N THR A 170 -9.53 13.16 -18.43
CA THR A 170 -8.96 14.12 -19.38
C THR A 170 -10.03 14.79 -20.22
N ASN A 171 -11.17 14.14 -20.45
CA ASN A 171 -12.31 14.76 -21.11
C ASN A 171 -13.15 15.61 -20.13
N ARG A 172 -12.91 15.47 -18.82
CA ARG A 172 -13.54 16.22 -17.72
C ARG A 172 -15.07 16.19 -17.83
N ASP A 173 -15.59 15.08 -18.33
CA ASP A 173 -17.02 14.88 -18.54
C ASP A 173 -17.78 14.63 -17.22
N GLY A 174 -17.05 14.44 -16.13
CA GLY A 174 -17.51 14.37 -14.75
C GLY A 174 -17.18 15.61 -13.92
N ALA A 175 -17.25 16.81 -14.51
CA ALA A 175 -16.90 18.06 -13.86
C ALA A 175 -17.56 18.18 -12.47
N LEU A 176 -16.71 18.11 -11.45
CA LEU A 176 -17.01 18.44 -10.06
C LEU A 176 -17.76 19.78 -10.01
N SER A 177 -19.06 19.74 -9.71
CA SER A 177 -19.76 20.96 -9.32
C SER A 177 -19.13 21.50 -8.03
N ASP A 178 -19.04 22.83 -7.87
CA ASP A 178 -18.39 23.48 -6.73
C ASP A 178 -18.89 22.99 -5.35
N SER A 179 -20.07 22.36 -5.29
CA SER A 179 -20.62 21.68 -4.11
C SER A 179 -19.81 20.46 -3.61
N GLU A 180 -18.99 19.83 -4.46
CA GLU A 180 -18.39 18.51 -4.23
C GLU A 180 -16.94 18.55 -3.69
N LEU A 181 -16.40 19.75 -3.53
CA LEU A 181 -15.13 20.03 -2.85
C LEU A 181 -15.27 20.04 -1.31
N SER A 182 -16.50 19.99 -0.79
CA SER A 182 -16.74 19.91 0.65
C SER A 182 -16.43 18.50 1.18
N PHE A 183 -15.50 18.42 2.13
CA PHE A 183 -14.83 17.20 2.57
C PHE A 183 -15.73 16.17 3.27
N GLU A 184 -16.99 16.50 3.55
CA GLU A 184 -17.84 15.80 4.52
C GLU A 184 -19.23 15.39 4.01
N LYS A 185 -19.62 15.78 2.80
CA LYS A 185 -20.87 15.33 2.19
C LYS A 185 -20.63 14.74 0.81
N ASP A 186 -20.99 13.46 0.71
CA ASP A 186 -21.25 12.73 -0.52
C ASP A 186 -20.02 12.30 -1.35
N ILE A 187 -19.33 11.27 -0.86
CA ILE A 187 -18.55 10.35 -1.72
C ILE A 187 -19.42 9.76 -2.85
N HIS A 188 -20.74 9.75 -2.68
CA HIS A 188 -21.73 9.25 -3.65
C HIS A 188 -22.14 10.27 -4.73
N SER A 189 -21.69 11.54 -4.67
CA SER A 189 -22.07 12.58 -5.64
C SER A 189 -21.16 12.68 -6.85
N LEU A 190 -19.98 12.02 -6.86
CA LEU A 190 -19.11 12.12 -8.04
C LEU A 190 -19.73 11.34 -9.22
N ASP A 191 -20.35 12.06 -10.15
CA ASP A 191 -20.94 11.51 -11.38
C ASP A 191 -19.89 11.19 -12.46
N GLY A 192 -18.65 11.66 -12.27
CA GLY A 192 -17.53 11.36 -13.16
C GLY A 192 -17.14 9.89 -13.25
N ALA A 193 -16.85 9.46 -14.48
CA ALA A 193 -16.45 8.09 -14.81
C ALA A 193 -15.30 8.08 -15.82
N LEU A 194 -14.31 7.21 -15.60
CA LEU A 194 -13.25 7.01 -16.58
C LEU A 194 -13.77 6.18 -17.75
N SER A 195 -13.75 6.79 -18.94
CA SER A 195 -14.04 6.12 -20.21
C SER A 195 -13.03 5.00 -20.50
N ASP A 196 -13.32 4.14 -21.48
CA ASP A 196 -12.38 3.08 -21.88
C ASP A 196 -11.02 3.64 -22.33
N SER A 197 -11.02 4.79 -23.00
CA SER A 197 -9.80 5.46 -23.45
C SER A 197 -8.99 5.95 -22.26
N GLU A 198 -9.62 6.63 -21.31
CA GLU A 198 -8.94 7.19 -20.13
C GLU A 198 -8.43 6.10 -19.20
N LEU A 199 -9.21 5.02 -19.04
CA LEU A 199 -8.78 3.85 -18.28
C LEU A 199 -7.56 3.18 -18.93
N ASN A 200 -7.52 3.10 -20.26
CA ASN A 200 -6.35 2.62 -20.97
C ASN A 200 -5.15 3.57 -20.84
N ASP A 201 -5.35 4.88 -20.96
CA ASP A 201 -4.30 5.88 -20.81
C ASP A 201 -3.72 5.87 -19.38
N PHE A 202 -4.59 5.73 -18.38
CA PHE A 202 -4.19 5.49 -16.99
C PHE A 202 -3.32 4.24 -16.85
N GLN A 203 -3.72 3.12 -17.48
CA GLN A 203 -2.94 1.89 -17.46
C GLN A 203 -1.58 2.10 -18.10
N VAL A 204 -1.52 2.66 -19.31
CA VAL A 204 -0.26 2.91 -20.02
C VAL A 204 0.66 3.81 -19.19
N LYS A 205 0.11 4.86 -18.57
CA LYS A 205 0.86 5.77 -17.71
C LYS A 205 1.44 5.05 -16.48
N CYS A 206 0.66 4.23 -15.80
CA CYS A 206 1.07 3.60 -14.54
C CYS A 206 1.92 2.34 -14.74
N PHE A 207 1.61 1.52 -15.74
CA PHE A 207 2.15 0.17 -15.90
C PHE A 207 2.90 -0.04 -17.21
N SER A 208 3.00 0.98 -18.07
CA SER A 208 3.72 0.94 -19.35
C SER A 208 3.22 -0.15 -20.30
N ALA A 209 1.96 -0.57 -20.18
CA ALA A 209 1.32 -1.57 -21.02
C ALA A 209 -0.17 -1.20 -21.21
N PRO A 210 -0.72 -1.24 -22.43
CA PRO A 210 -2.14 -0.98 -22.66
C PRO A 210 -3.00 -2.17 -22.24
N LEU A 211 -4.28 -1.91 -21.97
CA LEU A 211 -5.30 -2.95 -21.81
C LEU A 211 -5.99 -3.20 -23.15
N GLN A 212 -6.19 -4.48 -23.48
CA GLN A 212 -7.07 -4.85 -24.58
C GLN A 212 -8.53 -4.54 -24.21
N PRO A 213 -9.41 -4.23 -25.19
CA PRO A 213 -10.82 -3.95 -24.92
C PRO A 213 -11.54 -5.05 -24.13
N THR A 214 -11.16 -6.31 -24.36
CA THR A 214 -11.67 -7.47 -23.63
C THR A 214 -11.24 -7.48 -22.15
N GLU A 215 -10.04 -6.99 -21.84
CA GLU A 215 -9.53 -6.87 -20.48
C GLU A 215 -10.24 -5.72 -19.75
N ILE A 216 -10.48 -4.60 -20.43
CA ILE A 216 -11.26 -3.46 -19.88
C ILE A 216 -12.68 -3.89 -19.53
N ALA A 217 -13.36 -4.58 -20.47
CA ALA A 217 -14.69 -5.14 -20.22
C ALA A 217 -14.69 -6.14 -19.05
N GLY A 218 -13.62 -6.94 -18.93
CA GLY A 218 -13.42 -7.85 -17.81
C GLY A 218 -13.30 -7.14 -16.47
N VAL A 219 -12.51 -6.06 -16.39
CA VAL A 219 -12.37 -5.24 -15.17
C VAL A 219 -13.72 -4.63 -14.78
N LYS A 220 -14.42 -3.98 -15.73
CA LYS A 220 -15.73 -3.38 -15.50
C LYS A 220 -16.75 -4.42 -15.01
N LYS A 221 -16.76 -5.62 -15.60
CA LYS A 221 -17.64 -6.71 -15.19
C LYS A 221 -17.37 -7.14 -13.73
N VAL A 222 -16.11 -7.32 -13.35
CA VAL A 222 -15.75 -7.68 -11.96
C VAL A 222 -16.18 -6.61 -10.96
N VAL A 223 -16.06 -5.33 -11.32
CA VAL A 223 -16.55 -4.22 -10.49
C VAL A 223 -18.07 -4.27 -10.40
N GLN A 224 -18.77 -4.33 -11.53
CA GLN A 224 -20.23 -4.33 -11.59
C GLN A 224 -20.88 -5.49 -10.82
N GLU A 225 -20.26 -6.67 -10.85
CA GLU A 225 -20.75 -7.87 -10.13
C GLU A 225 -20.77 -7.67 -8.61
N LYS A 226 -19.84 -6.88 -8.06
CA LYS A 226 -19.70 -6.66 -6.62
C LYS A 226 -20.20 -5.29 -6.17
N MET A 227 -20.23 -4.33 -7.07
CA MET A 227 -20.59 -2.94 -6.84
C MET A 227 -21.32 -2.40 -8.07
N PRO A 228 -22.66 -2.50 -8.10
CA PRO A 228 -23.45 -2.07 -9.25
C PRO A 228 -23.29 -0.59 -9.61
N ASP A 229 -23.03 0.28 -8.63
CA ASP A 229 -22.79 1.72 -8.88
C ASP A 229 -21.31 2.02 -9.25
N GLY A 230 -20.49 0.98 -9.38
CA GLY A 230 -19.08 1.08 -9.71
C GLY A 230 -18.81 1.30 -11.20
N VAL A 231 -19.78 1.01 -12.07
CA VAL A 231 -19.71 1.27 -13.51
C VAL A 231 -21.04 1.89 -13.96
N ASN A 232 -20.97 2.95 -14.76
CA ASN A 232 -22.13 3.57 -15.40
C ASN A 232 -21.99 3.51 -16.93
N GLU A 233 -22.88 4.19 -17.66
CA GLU A 233 -22.88 4.22 -19.12
C GLU A 233 -21.60 4.86 -19.70
N ASN A 234 -20.98 5.77 -18.96
CA ASN A 234 -19.78 6.51 -19.38
C ASN A 234 -18.49 5.73 -19.05
N GLY A 235 -18.48 4.95 -17.97
CA GLY A 235 -17.37 4.06 -17.66
C GLY A 235 -17.21 3.73 -16.18
N LEU A 236 -15.95 3.66 -15.73
CA LEU A 236 -15.62 3.28 -14.35
C LEU A 236 -15.75 4.49 -13.41
N THR A 237 -16.70 4.47 -12.49
CA THR A 237 -16.95 5.58 -11.54
C THR A 237 -15.84 5.69 -10.49
N LEU A 238 -15.75 6.81 -9.76
CA LEU A 238 -14.82 6.93 -8.62
C LEU A 238 -15.05 5.81 -7.59
N THR A 239 -16.29 5.49 -7.29
CA THR A 239 -16.63 4.43 -6.34
C THR A 239 -16.09 3.08 -6.83
N GLY A 240 -16.26 2.78 -8.12
CA GLY A 240 -15.69 1.59 -8.76
C GLY A 240 -14.16 1.59 -8.75
N PHE A 241 -13.53 2.73 -8.98
CA PHE A 241 -12.08 2.89 -8.94
C PHE A 241 -11.50 2.64 -7.54
N LEU A 242 -12.11 3.22 -6.51
CA LEU A 242 -11.73 2.99 -5.10
C LEU A 242 -11.94 1.52 -4.73
N PHE A 243 -13.06 0.93 -5.14
CA PHE A 243 -13.35 -0.49 -4.92
C PHE A 243 -12.31 -1.40 -5.56
N LEU A 244 -11.88 -1.10 -6.79
CA LEU A 244 -10.86 -1.87 -7.49
C LEU A 244 -9.53 -1.88 -6.71
N HIS A 245 -9.13 -0.72 -6.16
CA HIS A 245 -7.94 -0.61 -5.33
C HIS A 245 -8.07 -1.33 -3.98
N ALA A 246 -9.24 -1.29 -3.34
CA ALA A 246 -9.52 -2.09 -2.15
C ALA A 246 -9.41 -3.59 -2.46
N LEU A 247 -10.00 -4.05 -3.57
CA LEU A 247 -9.92 -5.44 -4.02
C LEU A 247 -8.49 -5.89 -4.32
N PHE A 248 -7.64 -5.03 -4.89
CA PHE A 248 -6.21 -5.35 -5.07
C PHE A 248 -5.51 -5.60 -3.73
N ILE A 249 -5.79 -4.75 -2.73
CA ILE A 249 -5.19 -4.87 -1.39
C ILE A 249 -5.66 -6.16 -0.70
N GLU A 250 -6.96 -6.44 -0.71
CA GLU A 250 -7.53 -7.68 -0.13
C GLU A 250 -6.95 -8.95 -0.77
N LYS A 251 -6.60 -8.89 -2.06
CA LYS A 251 -5.95 -10.00 -2.79
C LYS A 251 -4.43 -10.04 -2.61
N GLY A 252 -3.85 -9.22 -1.72
CA GLY A 252 -2.41 -9.16 -1.47
C GLY A 252 -1.61 -8.52 -2.62
N ARG A 253 -2.26 -7.83 -3.55
CA ARG A 253 -1.68 -7.14 -4.70
C ARG A 253 -1.41 -5.66 -4.40
N LEU A 254 -0.80 -5.39 -3.24
CA LEU A 254 -0.47 -4.04 -2.75
C LEU A 254 0.38 -3.23 -3.73
N GLU A 255 1.27 -3.91 -4.44
CA GLU A 255 2.19 -3.32 -5.42
C GLU A 255 1.45 -2.54 -6.53
N THR A 256 0.30 -3.03 -6.99
CA THR A 256 -0.52 -2.34 -7.99
C THR A 256 -0.95 -0.96 -7.50
N THR A 257 -1.50 -0.87 -6.29
CA THR A 257 -1.92 0.40 -5.67
C THR A 257 -0.74 1.32 -5.39
N TRP A 258 0.36 0.78 -4.88
CA TRP A 258 1.57 1.56 -4.62
C TRP A 258 2.24 2.10 -5.88
N THR A 259 2.21 1.34 -6.99
CA THR A 259 2.72 1.77 -8.29
C THR A 259 1.97 3.01 -8.77
N VAL A 260 0.65 2.99 -8.69
CA VAL A 260 -0.22 4.13 -9.03
C VAL A 260 0.10 5.33 -8.14
N LEU A 261 0.11 5.15 -6.81
CA LEU A 261 0.43 6.23 -5.87
C LEU A 261 1.79 6.88 -6.16
N ARG A 262 2.84 6.08 -6.39
CA ARG A 262 4.19 6.60 -6.68
C ARG A 262 4.27 7.27 -8.04
N LYS A 263 3.59 6.75 -9.06
CA LYS A 263 3.51 7.39 -10.38
C LYS A 263 2.95 8.80 -10.30
N TYR A 264 2.00 9.02 -9.38
CA TYR A 264 1.40 10.31 -9.09
C TYR A 264 2.09 11.10 -7.98
N GLY A 265 3.27 10.63 -7.54
CA GLY A 265 4.15 11.42 -6.69
C GLY A 265 3.95 11.24 -5.20
N TYR A 266 3.18 10.25 -4.75
CA TYR A 266 3.01 9.96 -3.33
C TYR A 266 4.17 9.11 -2.77
N ASP A 267 4.56 9.41 -1.54
CA ASP A 267 5.49 8.62 -0.74
C ASP A 267 4.77 7.53 0.10
N ASN A 268 5.53 6.82 0.93
CA ASN A 268 4.99 5.76 1.80
C ASN A 268 4.07 6.27 2.93
N ASP A 269 4.08 7.57 3.23
CA ASP A 269 3.14 8.21 4.16
C ASP A 269 1.87 8.70 3.45
N ILE A 270 1.76 8.48 2.13
CA ILE A 270 0.71 9.03 1.27
C ILE A 270 0.72 10.58 1.34
N LYS A 271 1.92 11.15 1.28
CA LYS A 271 2.16 12.58 1.05
C LYS A 271 2.74 12.78 -0.34
N LEU A 272 2.36 13.88 -0.98
CA LEU A 272 3.05 14.30 -2.21
C LEU A 272 4.50 14.62 -1.84
N ARG A 273 5.44 14.05 -2.60
CA ARG A 273 6.87 14.27 -2.39
C ARG A 273 7.20 15.75 -2.60
N ASP A 274 8.09 16.28 -1.75
CA ASP A 274 8.45 17.71 -1.77
C ASP A 274 9.09 18.16 -3.09
N ASP A 275 9.67 17.26 -3.88
CA ASP A 275 10.23 17.56 -5.20
C ASP A 275 9.16 17.92 -6.25
N LEU A 276 7.90 17.60 -5.97
CA LEU A 276 6.74 17.95 -6.80
C LEU A 276 6.03 19.21 -6.31
N LEU A 277 6.33 19.66 -5.10
CA LEU A 277 5.83 20.92 -4.57
C LEU A 277 6.81 22.04 -4.99
N PRO A 278 6.32 23.21 -5.43
CA PRO A 278 7.19 24.30 -5.83
C PRO A 278 8.19 24.62 -4.71
N SER A 279 9.48 24.55 -5.02
CA SER A 279 10.51 25.03 -4.11
C SER A 279 10.24 26.52 -3.84
N SER A 280 10.22 26.93 -2.57
CA SER A 280 10.13 28.35 -2.22
C SER A 280 11.20 29.14 -2.99
N PHE A 281 10.78 29.99 -3.93
CA PHE A 281 11.72 30.82 -4.69
C PHE A 281 12.35 31.84 -3.73
N LYS A 282 13.68 32.02 -3.79
CA LYS A 282 14.36 33.05 -2.99
C LYS A 282 13.94 34.42 -3.52
N ARG A 283 13.19 35.18 -2.72
CA ARG A 283 12.72 36.54 -3.03
C ARG A 283 13.73 37.57 -2.52
N THR A 284 14.10 38.56 -3.34
CA THR A 284 14.71 39.80 -2.82
C THR A 284 13.59 40.79 -2.42
N PRO A 285 13.79 41.66 -1.41
CA PRO A 285 12.71 42.49 -0.84
C PRO A 285 11.96 43.37 -1.85
N ASP A 286 12.62 43.67 -2.96
CA ASP A 286 12.27 44.57 -4.05
C ASP A 286 11.68 43.87 -5.29
N GLN A 287 11.50 42.54 -5.28
CA GLN A 287 10.91 41.80 -6.39
C GLN A 287 9.39 41.55 -6.23
N SER A 288 8.66 41.71 -7.33
CA SER A 288 7.30 41.19 -7.54
C SER A 288 7.33 39.83 -8.25
N VAL A 289 6.27 39.04 -8.07
CA VAL A 289 6.07 37.76 -8.75
C VAL A 289 4.77 37.88 -9.53
N GLU A 290 4.85 37.62 -10.83
CA GLU A 290 3.70 37.63 -11.74
C GLU A 290 3.61 36.28 -12.44
N LEU A 291 2.40 35.90 -12.83
CA LEU A 291 2.17 34.70 -13.63
C LEU A 291 2.63 34.95 -15.06
N THR A 292 3.29 33.97 -15.66
CA THR A 292 3.60 34.04 -17.09
C THR A 292 2.33 33.98 -17.92
N ASN A 293 2.35 34.53 -19.13
CA ASN A 293 1.21 34.43 -20.06
C ASN A 293 0.78 32.96 -20.28
N GLU A 294 1.74 32.04 -20.40
CA GLU A 294 1.47 30.60 -20.49
C GLU A 294 0.71 30.06 -19.27
N THR A 295 1.10 30.48 -18.07
CA THR A 295 0.41 30.09 -16.83
C THR A 295 -0.99 30.69 -16.78
N VAL A 296 -1.14 31.95 -17.22
CA VAL A 296 -2.45 32.62 -17.27
C VAL A 296 -3.38 31.92 -18.24
N GLU A 297 -2.92 31.55 -19.44
CA GLU A 297 -3.73 30.80 -20.41
C GLU A 297 -4.10 29.41 -19.90
N PHE A 298 -3.15 28.70 -19.27
CA PHE A 298 -3.43 27.42 -18.62
C PHE A 298 -4.49 27.55 -17.50
N LEU A 299 -4.40 28.60 -16.67
CA LEU A 299 -5.38 28.85 -15.62
C LEU A 299 -6.74 29.27 -16.18
N LYS A 300 -6.78 30.01 -17.29
CA LYS A 300 -8.04 30.33 -18.00
C LYS A 300 -8.68 29.06 -18.55
N GLU A 301 -7.90 28.15 -19.13
CA GLU A 301 -8.38 26.86 -19.62
C GLU A 301 -8.99 26.05 -18.46
N ILE A 302 -8.30 25.99 -17.31
CA ILE A 302 -8.86 25.39 -16.10
C ILE A 302 -10.16 26.09 -15.68
N PHE A 303 -10.15 27.41 -15.56
CA PHE A 303 -11.30 28.20 -15.10
C PHE A 303 -12.54 27.97 -15.98
N HIS A 304 -12.40 28.08 -17.29
CA HIS A 304 -13.48 27.81 -18.23
C HIS A 304 -13.98 26.37 -18.20
N THR A 305 -13.16 25.43 -17.71
CA THR A 305 -13.59 24.06 -17.54
C THR A 305 -14.49 23.85 -16.31
N PHE A 306 -14.36 24.69 -15.28
CA PHE A 306 -15.18 24.60 -14.06
C PHE A 306 -16.33 25.62 -14.03
N ASP A 307 -16.36 26.59 -14.95
CA ASP A 307 -17.47 27.55 -15.11
C ASP A 307 -18.64 26.91 -15.90
N VAL A 308 -19.28 25.89 -15.30
CA VAL A 308 -20.43 25.19 -15.88
C VAL A 308 -21.65 26.10 -16.03
N ASP A 309 -21.74 27.15 -15.19
CA ASP A 309 -22.90 28.05 -15.14
C ASP A 309 -22.71 29.36 -15.93
N ASN A 310 -21.55 29.58 -16.58
CA ASN A 310 -21.25 30.79 -17.34
C ASN A 310 -21.47 32.07 -16.50
N VAL A 311 -21.27 31.97 -15.18
CA VAL A 311 -21.45 33.08 -14.25
C VAL A 311 -20.08 33.67 -14.06
N SER A 312 -19.88 34.87 -14.61
CA SER A 312 -18.60 35.58 -14.71
C SER A 312 -17.99 36.02 -13.37
N SER A 313 -18.30 35.34 -12.27
CA SER A 313 -17.84 35.63 -10.93
C SER A 313 -17.62 34.33 -10.16
N ALA A 314 -16.35 33.99 -9.91
CA ALA A 314 -16.02 33.14 -8.79
C ALA A 314 -16.64 33.78 -7.54
N HIS A 315 -17.45 33.02 -6.79
CA HIS A 315 -18.05 33.51 -5.56
C HIS A 315 -16.97 34.06 -4.62
N GLU A 316 -16.94 35.39 -4.44
CA GLU A 316 -16.23 36.01 -3.33
C GLU A 316 -16.83 35.47 -2.03
N GLY A 317 -15.97 34.95 -1.16
CA GLY A 317 -16.34 34.21 0.06
C GLY A 317 -16.99 35.03 1.15
#